data_AF-A0A3C0UTZ3-F1
#
_entry.id   AF-A0A3C0UTZ3-F1
#
_cell.length_a   1.000
_cell.length_b   1.000
_cell.length_c   1.000
_cell.angle_alpha   90.00
_cell.angle_beta   90.00
_cell.angle_gamma   90.00
#
_symmetry.space_group_name_H-M   'P 1'
#
loop_
_entity.id
_entity.type
_entity.pdbx_description
1 polymer ?
#
loop_
_entity_poly.entity_id
_entity_poly.type
_entity_poly.pdbx_seq_one_letter_code
_entity_poly.pdbx_strand_id
1 'polypeptide(L)' 'METIIIQTSSKSTSKLLLSLTKKLGEKAHILDPEIAEDLAFGLMMQQEKTDKKVSKGSILSALKS' A
#
# COMPACT_ATOMS: atom_id res chain seq x y z
N MET A 1 12.00 1.71 -12.45
CA MET A 1 12.02 2.17 -11.05
C MET A 1 11.21 1.15 -10.27
N GLU A 2 11.87 0.36 -9.43
CA GLU A 2 11.21 -0.67 -8.63
C GLU A 2 11.03 -0.12 -7.21
N THR A 3 9.88 -0.40 -6.59
CA THR A 3 9.54 0.11 -5.26
C THR A 3 9.23 -1.07 -4.37
N ILE A 4 9.93 -1.15 -3.24
CA ILE A 4 9.77 -2.21 -2.24
C ILE A 4 9.11 -1.60 -1.01
N ILE A 5 7.97 -2.16 -0.60
CA ILE A 5 7.29 -1.80 0.64
C ILE A 5 7.55 -2.92 1.65
N ILE A 6 8.06 -2.57 2.83
CA ILE A 6 8.38 -3.52 3.89
C ILE A 6 7.55 -3.17 5.13
N GLN A 7 6.67 -4.08 5.52
CA GLN A 7 5.90 -3.94 6.75
C GLN A 7 6.68 -4.58 7.91
N THR A 8 6.94 -3.81 8.96
CA THR A 8 7.59 -4.32 10.18
C THR A 8 6.88 -3.79 11.42
N SER A 9 6.66 -4.68 12.38
CA SER A 9 6.04 -4.35 13.67
C SER A 9 7.04 -3.79 14.69
N SER A 10 8.34 -3.77 14.38
CA SER A 10 9.40 -3.34 15.29
C SER A 10 10.07 -2.04 14.85
N LYS A 11 10.05 -1.04 15.74
CA LYS A 11 10.71 0.26 15.53
C LYS A 11 12.24 0.16 15.47
N SER A 12 12.85 -0.87 16.06
CA SER A 12 14.29 -1.09 15.94
C SER A 12 14.66 -1.63 14.55
N THR A 13 13.83 -2.51 14.00
CA THR A 13 14.00 -3.07 12.66
C THR A 13 13.83 -2.02 11.58
N SER A 14 12.85 -1.12 11.68
CA SER A 14 12.67 -0.05 10.69
C SER A 14 13.88 0.90 10.61
N LYS A 15 14.49 1.24 11.76
CA LYS A 15 15.73 2.04 11.81
C LYS A 15 16.91 1.32 11.15
N LEU A 16 17.05 0.01 11.40
CA LEU A 16 18.09 -0.80 10.78
C LEU A 16 17.94 -0.80 9.25
N LEU A 17 16.73 -1.07 8.76
CA LEU A 17 16.43 -1.07 7.32
C LEU A 17 16.73 0.28 6.68
N LEU A 18 16.33 1.39 7.33
CA LEU A 18 16.62 2.74 6.85
C LEU A 18 18.14 3.03 6.78
N SER A 19 18.93 2.47 7.72
CA SER A 19 20.38 2.62 7.69
C SER A 19 21.04 1.79 6.59
N LEU A 20 20.50 0.61 6.30
CA LEU A 20 20.98 -0.27 5.23
C LEU A 20 20.69 0.33 3.85
N THR A 21 19.48 0.85 3.63
CA THR A 21 19.12 1.50 2.36
C THR A 21 19.99 2.72 2.09
N LYS A 22 20.26 3.55 3.12
CA LYS A 22 21.23 4.65 3.01
C LYS A 22 22.64 4.18 2.61
N LYS A 23 23.11 3.06 3.16
CA LYS A 23 24.42 2.48 2.78
C LYS A 23 24.45 1.98 1.34
N LEU A 24 23.32 1.48 0.84
CA LEU A 24 23.15 1.03 -0.54
C LEU A 24 22.96 2.20 -1.53
N GLY A 25 22.82 3.44 -1.04
CA GLY A 25 22.54 4.61 -1.87
C GLY A 25 21.07 4.76 -2.26
N GLU A 26 20.19 3.95 -1.67
CA GLU A 26 18.76 3.93 -1.97
C GLU A 26 17.98 4.88 -1.05
N LYS A 27 16.89 5.43 -1.58
CA LYS A 27 15.99 6.30 -0.82
C LYS A 27 14.94 5.45 -0.09
N ALA A 28 14.78 5.68 1.20
CA ALA A 28 13.77 5.03 2.02
C ALA A 28 13.01 6.06 2.85
N HIS A 29 11.69 5.86 2.96
CA HIS A 29 10.79 6.67 3.76
C HIS A 29 9.99 5.77 4.69
N ILE A 30 9.73 6.25 5.91
CA ILE A 30 8.78 5.61 6.81
C ILE A 30 7.41 6.16 6.44
N LEU A 31 6.47 5.26 6.15
CA LEU A 31 5.10 5.60 5.83
C LEU A 31 4.28 5.71 7.11
N ASP A 32 3.37 6.68 7.16
CA ASP A 32 2.36 6.75 8.19
C ASP A 32 1.33 5.62 8.03
N PRO A 33 0.67 5.18 9.13
CA PRO A 33 -0.26 4.05 9.08
C PRO A 33 -1.39 4.23 8.08
N GLU A 34 -1.98 5.43 8.00
CA GLU A 34 -3.07 5.75 7.06
C GLU A 34 -2.61 5.59 5.60
N ILE A 35 -1.42 6.11 5.29
CA ILE A 35 -0.83 6.01 3.94
C ILE A 35 -0.50 4.55 3.60
N ALA A 36 -0.08 3.76 4.59
CA ALA A 36 0.21 2.34 4.40
C ALA A 36 -1.06 1.53 4.12
N GLU A 37 -2.17 1.82 4.81
CA GLU A 37 -3.48 1.19 4.57
C GLU A 37 -4.01 1.53 3.18
N ASP A 38 -3.97 2.80 2.77
CA ASP A 38 -4.40 3.24 1.45
C ASP A 38 -3.61 2.55 0.33
N LEU A 39 -2.29 2.43 0.50
CA LEU A 39 -1.43 1.73 -0.45
C LEU A 39 -1.74 0.23 -0.50
N ALA A 40 -1.93 -0.42 0.65
CA ALA A 40 -2.28 -1.83 0.71
C ALA A 40 -3.64 -2.09 0.03
N PHE A 41 -4.63 -1.25 0.32
CA PHE A 41 -5.95 -1.33 -0.29
C PHE A 41 -5.88 -1.11 -1.81
N GLY A 42 -5.12 -0.11 -2.26
CA GLY A 42 -4.88 0.14 -3.68
C GLY A 42 -4.24 -1.06 -4.40
N LEU A 43 -3.27 -1.72 -3.77
CA LEU A 43 -2.65 -2.93 -4.31
C LEU A 43 -3.63 -4.10 -4.41
N MET A 44 -4.49 -4.29 -3.40
CA MET A 44 -5.55 -5.30 -3.45
C MET A 44 -6.55 -5.04 -4.57
N MET A 45 -6.95 -3.77 -4.77
CA MET A 45 -7.83 -3.36 -5.86
C MET A 45 -7.19 -3.54 -7.25
N GLN A 46 -5.87 -3.38 -7.38
CA GLN A 46 -5.18 -3.64 -8.64
C GLN A 46 -5.08 -5.13 -8.96
N GLN A 47 -4.99 -5.99 -7.95
CA GLN A 47 -5.06 -7.45 -8.13
C GLN A 47 -6.49 -7.89 -8.52
N GLU A 48 -7.50 -7.27 -7.91
CA GLU A 48 -8.92 -7.46 -8.20
C GLU A 48 -9.42 -6.62 -9.38
N LYS A 49 -8.60 -6.41 -10.43
CA LYS A 49 -9.06 -5.77 -11.66
C LYS A 49 -10.13 -6.63 -12.32
N THR A 50 -11.37 -6.38 -11.94
CA THR A 50 -12.53 -6.91 -12.63
C THR A 50 -12.71 -6.06 -13.90
N ASP A 51 -12.64 -6.67 -15.09
CA ASP A 51 -12.97 -6.00 -16.37
C ASP A 51 -14.47 -5.62 -16.49
N LYS A 52 -15.17 -5.57 -15.35
CA LYS A 52 -16.59 -5.27 -15.24
C LYS A 52 -16.75 -3.77 -15.03
N LYS A 53 -17.22 -3.08 -16.07
CA LYS A 53 -17.73 -1.70 -15.93
C LYS A 53 -19.04 -1.74 -15.14
N VAL A 54 -18.98 -1.30 -13.89
CA VAL A 54 -20.17 -1.15 -13.05
C VAL A 54 -20.65 0.30 -13.05
N SER A 55 -21.96 0.51 -13.14
CA SER A 55 -22.54 1.85 -13.08
C SER A 55 -22.67 2.33 -11.62
N LYS A 56 -22.68 3.64 -11.41
CA LYS A 56 -22.91 4.24 -10.08
C LYS A 56 -24.23 3.75 -9.44
N GLY A 57 -25.27 3.54 -10.25
CA GLY A 57 -26.56 3.03 -9.80
C GLY A 57 -26.47 1.61 -9.24
N SER A 58 -25.76 0.71 -9.93
CA SER A 58 -25.57 -0.68 -9.50
C SER A 58 -24.75 -0.82 -8.21
N ILE A 59 -23.81 0.10 -7.95
CA ILE A 59 -23.04 0.12 -6.70
C ILE A 59 -23.93 0.56 -5.54
N LEU A 60 -24.67 1.66 -5.72
CA LEU A 60 -25.51 2.23 -4.65
C LEU A 60 -26.69 1.33 -4.28
N SER A 61 -27.22 0.53 -5.19
CA SER A 61 -28.24 -0.46 -4.88
C SER A 61 -27.70 -1.61 -4.03
N ALA A 62 -26.46 -2.05 -4.27
CA ALA A 62 -25.83 -3.13 -3.53
C ALA A 62 -25.39 -2.73 -2.10
N LEU A 63 -25.13 -1.44 -1.86
CA LEU A 63 -24.76 -0.92 -0.54
C LEU A 63 -25.97 -0.58 0.36
N LYS A 64 -27.19 -0.60 -0.19
CA LYS A 64 -28.44 -0.28 0.54
C LYS A 64 -29.12 -1.50 1.17
N SER A 65 -28.65 -2.71 0.89
CA SER A 65 -29.06 -3.96 1.55
C SER A 65 -28.25 -4.21 2.80
#